data_AF-A0A3A6JFY2-F1
#
_entry.id   AF-A0A3A6JFY2-F1
#
_cell.length_a   1.000
_cell.length_b   1.000
_cell.length_c   1.000
_cell.angle_alpha   90.00
_cell.angle_beta   90.00
_cell.angle_gamma   90.00
#
_symmetry.space_group_name_H-M   'P 1'
#
loop_
_entity.id
_entity.type
_entity.pdbx_description
1 polymer ?
#
loop_
_entity_poly.entity_id
_entity_poly.type
_entity_poly.pdbx_seq_one_letter_code
_entity_poly.pdbx_strand_id
1 'polypeptide(L)'
;MGNMTDAEKRLLTVPFFSKGAVGEKLAGRFQKLQQTILNRKENDPHALNPKNVTGIWYLSGLQYEEGNPQILVRSDIPKGTYERILLHNEIFEIIYNDVVYDYDKDFVEGENVIHGLQKELLGELRAGRVYAIYDKERS
;
A
#
# COMPACT_ATOMS: atom_id res chain seq x y z
N MET A 1 14.29 13.03 11.44
CA MET A 1 13.44 12.76 10.27
C MET A 1 14.00 13.59 9.13
N GLY A 2 14.44 12.95 8.04
CA GLY A 2 14.85 13.67 6.83
C GLY A 2 13.67 14.43 6.21
N ASN A 3 13.94 15.44 5.39
CA ASN A 3 12.89 16.12 4.65
C ASN A 3 12.28 15.16 3.61
N MET A 4 10.96 14.97 3.64
CA MET A 4 10.23 14.21 2.61
C MET A 4 10.46 14.83 1.22
N THR A 5 10.67 13.98 0.22
CA THR A 5 10.68 14.34 -1.19
C THR A 5 9.29 14.77 -1.66
N ASP A 6 9.22 15.47 -2.78
CA ASP A 6 7.94 15.91 -3.35
C ASP A 6 7.07 14.73 -3.81
N ALA A 7 7.69 13.60 -4.17
CA ALA A 7 6.97 12.37 -4.48
C ALA A 7 6.29 11.79 -3.24
N GLU A 8 7.00 11.73 -2.11
CA GLU A 8 6.44 11.27 -0.84
C GLU A 8 5.28 12.18 -0.39
N LYS A 9 5.45 13.51 -0.46
CA LYS A 9 4.37 14.46 -0.18
C LYS A 9 3.16 14.25 -1.10
N ARG A 10 3.39 14.07 -2.40
CA ARG A 10 2.32 13.87 -3.37
C ARG A 10 1.57 12.56 -3.13
N LEU A 11 2.25 11.48 -2.74
CA LEU A 11 1.62 10.22 -2.39
C LEU A 11 0.62 10.39 -1.24
N LEU A 12 0.96 11.19 -0.23
CA LEU A 12 0.06 11.49 0.89
C LEU A 12 -1.18 12.28 0.48
N THR A 13 -1.19 12.90 -0.70
CA THR A 13 -2.34 13.70 -1.18
C THR A 13 -3.23 12.96 -2.19
N VAL A 14 -2.91 11.72 -2.58
CA VAL A 14 -3.69 10.99 -3.58
C VAL A 14 -5.11 10.72 -3.09
N PRO A 15 -6.14 10.72 -3.96
CA PRO A 15 -7.51 10.47 -3.53
C PRO A 15 -7.67 9.07 -2.94
N PHE A 16 -8.61 8.91 -2.00
CA PHE A 16 -9.05 7.58 -1.59
C PHE A 16 -9.74 6.86 -2.75
N PHE A 17 -9.68 5.52 -2.77
CA PHE A 17 -10.37 4.75 -3.80
C PHE A 17 -11.88 5.00 -3.77
N SER A 18 -12.52 4.87 -4.94
CA SER A 18 -13.97 4.90 -5.08
C SER A 18 -14.45 3.78 -5.99
N LYS A 19 -15.71 3.35 -5.83
CA LYS A 19 -16.32 2.32 -6.70
C LYS A 19 -16.19 2.67 -8.20
N GLY A 20 -16.30 3.95 -8.55
CA GLY A 20 -16.17 4.41 -9.93
C GLY A 20 -14.73 4.30 -10.48
N ALA A 21 -13.72 4.40 -9.61
CA ALA A 21 -12.32 4.33 -10.01
C ALA A 21 -11.77 2.90 -10.10
N VAL A 22 -12.27 1.97 -9.26
CA VAL A 22 -11.67 0.62 -9.13
C VAL A 22 -12.65 -0.53 -9.40
N GLY A 23 -13.93 -0.23 -9.64
CA GLY A 23 -14.99 -1.23 -9.79
C GLY A 23 -15.50 -1.76 -8.44
N GLU A 24 -16.72 -2.32 -8.45
CA GLU A 24 -17.42 -2.67 -7.21
C GLU A 24 -16.75 -3.81 -6.42
N LYS A 25 -16.32 -4.87 -7.10
CA LYS A 25 -15.69 -6.04 -6.46
C LYS A 25 -14.40 -5.65 -5.74
N LEU A 26 -13.57 -4.81 -6.38
CA LEU A 26 -12.30 -4.38 -5.82
C LEU A 26 -12.51 -3.34 -4.71
N ALA A 27 -13.44 -2.40 -4.90
CA ALA A 27 -13.82 -1.45 -3.85
C ALA A 27 -14.30 -2.16 -2.59
N GLY A 28 -15.09 -3.25 -2.71
CA GLY A 28 -15.51 -4.05 -1.57
C GLY A 28 -14.34 -4.71 -0.82
N ARG A 29 -13.33 -5.21 -1.55
CA ARG A 29 -12.11 -5.77 -0.93
C ARG A 29 -11.27 -4.69 -0.23
N PHE A 30 -11.13 -3.51 -0.84
CA PHE A 30 -10.41 -2.39 -0.23
C PHE A 30 -11.12 -1.86 1.01
N GLN A 31 -12.45 -1.78 1.01
CA GLN A 31 -13.23 -1.47 2.21
C GLN A 31 -13.02 -2.52 3.29
N LYS A 32 -13.04 -3.81 2.94
CA LYS A 32 -12.74 -4.89 3.90
C LYS A 32 -11.35 -4.74 4.49
N LEU A 33 -10.34 -4.46 3.67
CA LEU A 33 -8.95 -4.25 4.13
C LEU A 33 -8.85 -3.08 5.11
N GLN A 34 -9.43 -1.93 4.77
CA GLN A 34 -9.45 -0.74 5.62
C GLN A 34 -10.15 -1.03 6.96
N GLN A 35 -11.32 -1.69 6.93
CA GLN A 35 -12.06 -2.05 8.12
C GLN A 35 -11.32 -3.06 9.00
N THR A 36 -10.62 -4.04 8.41
CA THR A 36 -9.78 -4.97 9.17
C THR A 36 -8.69 -4.25 9.94
N ILE A 37 -8.00 -3.28 9.31
CA ILE A 37 -6.99 -2.47 9.99
C ILE A 37 -7.64 -1.71 11.15
N LEU A 38 -8.72 -0.96 10.88
CA LEU A 38 -9.32 -0.05 11.86
C LEU A 38 -9.97 -0.78 13.06
N ASN A 39 -10.48 -2.00 12.86
CA ASN A 39 -11.18 -2.73 13.91
C ASN A 39 -10.24 -3.58 14.80
N ARG A 40 -8.97 -3.74 14.43
CA ARG A 40 -8.01 -4.50 15.21
C ARG A 40 -7.41 -3.67 16.34
N LYS A 41 -7.34 -4.30 17.51
CA LYS A 41 -6.84 -3.67 18.74
C LYS A 41 -5.31 -3.77 18.80
N GLU A 42 -4.70 -2.89 19.59
CA GLU A 42 -3.24 -2.84 19.71
C GLU A 42 -2.60 -4.11 20.29
N ASN A 43 -3.36 -4.86 21.09
CA ASN A 43 -2.94 -6.12 21.72
C ASN A 43 -3.32 -7.37 20.92
N ASP A 44 -3.84 -7.19 19.71
CA ASP A 44 -4.16 -8.30 18.81
C ASP A 44 -2.85 -8.92 18.27
N PRO A 45 -2.70 -10.26 18.23
CA PRO A 45 -1.55 -10.92 17.60
C PRO A 45 -1.39 -10.61 16.10
N HIS A 46 -2.41 -10.02 15.46
CA HIS A 46 -2.39 -9.70 14.05
C HIS A 46 -1.42 -8.58 13.66
N ALA A 47 -0.68 -8.78 12.58
CA ALA A 47 0.29 -7.81 12.07
C ALA A 47 -0.38 -6.63 11.32
N LEU A 48 -1.51 -6.86 10.65
CA LEU A 48 -2.27 -5.83 9.93
C LEU A 48 -3.19 -5.09 10.90
N ASN A 49 -2.69 -4.01 11.50
CA ASN A 49 -3.40 -3.15 12.46
C ASN A 49 -2.89 -1.68 12.38
N PRO A 50 -3.53 -0.69 13.04
CA PRO A 50 -3.19 0.73 12.90
C PRO A 50 -1.86 1.15 13.57
N LYS A 51 -1.32 0.29 14.44
CA LYS A 51 0.02 0.49 15.03
C LYS A 51 1.11 0.13 14.04
N ASN A 52 0.92 -0.97 13.32
CA ASN A 52 1.93 -1.52 12.44
C ASN A 52 1.88 -0.95 11.02
N VAL A 53 0.69 -0.60 10.52
CA VAL A 53 0.51 -0.08 9.16
C VAL A 53 0.21 1.41 9.22
N THR A 54 0.95 2.21 8.45
CA THR A 54 0.78 3.66 8.37
C THR A 54 0.29 4.14 7.00
N GLY A 55 0.30 3.28 5.98
CA GLY A 55 -0.37 3.55 4.71
C GLY A 55 -0.44 2.34 3.78
N ILE A 56 -1.49 2.27 2.97
CA ILE A 56 -1.68 1.29 1.88
C ILE A 56 -2.26 2.03 0.68
N TRP A 57 -1.60 1.91 -0.46
CA TRP A 57 -2.04 2.50 -1.72
C TRP A 57 -2.19 1.44 -2.81
N TYR A 58 -3.17 1.63 -3.69
CA TYR A 58 -3.39 0.84 -4.89
C TYR A 58 -2.76 1.54 -6.10
N LEU A 59 -2.04 0.78 -6.91
CA LEU A 59 -1.33 1.23 -8.11
C LEU A 59 -2.07 0.69 -9.35
N SER A 60 -2.96 1.49 -9.95
CA SER A 60 -3.94 0.95 -10.88
C SER A 60 -3.40 0.61 -12.27
N GLY A 61 -2.31 1.25 -12.70
CA GLY A 61 -1.67 0.99 -14.00
C GLY A 61 -0.59 -0.09 -13.98
N LEU A 62 -0.21 -0.61 -12.81
CA LEU A 62 0.65 -1.78 -12.70
C LEU A 62 -0.26 -3.02 -12.57
N GLN A 63 -0.38 -3.78 -13.64
CA GLN A 63 -1.16 -5.03 -13.68
C GLN A 63 -0.30 -6.08 -14.39
N TYR A 64 0.37 -6.94 -13.63
CA TYR A 64 1.24 -7.99 -14.19
C TYR A 64 0.45 -9.23 -14.62
N GLU A 65 -0.64 -9.56 -13.91
CA GLU A 65 -1.62 -10.58 -14.30
C GLU A 65 -3.05 -10.01 -14.25
N GLU A 66 -3.92 -10.47 -15.15
CA GLU A 66 -5.28 -9.95 -15.33
C GLU A 66 -6.10 -10.02 -14.02
N GLY A 67 -6.23 -8.88 -13.34
CA GLY A 67 -7.21 -8.66 -12.27
C GLY A 67 -6.66 -8.56 -10.83
N ASN A 68 -5.35 -8.66 -10.63
CA ASN A 68 -4.76 -8.63 -9.28
C ASN A 68 -4.24 -7.23 -8.92
N PRO A 69 -4.82 -6.56 -7.90
CA PRO A 69 -4.43 -5.21 -7.52
C PRO A 69 -3.01 -5.16 -6.96
N GLN A 70 -2.14 -4.35 -7.54
CA GLN A 70 -0.80 -4.14 -6.98
C GLN A 70 -0.87 -3.06 -5.91
N ILE A 71 -0.20 -3.29 -4.78
CA ILE A 71 -0.29 -2.39 -3.62
C ILE A 71 1.09 -1.94 -3.15
N LEU A 72 1.14 -0.71 -2.63
CA LEU A 72 2.27 -0.16 -1.90
C LEU A 72 1.90 -0.10 -0.42
N VAL A 73 2.75 -0.65 0.46
CA VAL A 73 2.52 -0.72 1.91
C VAL A 73 3.61 0.05 2.64
N ARG A 74 3.20 0.97 3.51
CA ARG A 74 4.07 1.66 4.47
C ARG A 74 3.74 1.15 5.88
N SER A 75 4.76 0.70 6.58
CA SER A 75 4.62 0.04 7.88
C SER A 75 5.82 0.30 8.77
N ASP A 76 5.57 0.40 10.07
CA ASP A 76 6.58 0.57 11.11
C ASP A 76 7.29 -0.75 11.47
N ILE A 77 6.81 -1.90 10.96
CA ILE A 77 7.46 -3.20 11.16
C ILE A 77 8.76 -3.23 10.35
N PRO A 78 9.93 -3.55 10.91
CA PRO A 78 11.16 -3.59 10.14
C PRO A 78 11.10 -4.58 8.95
N LYS A 79 11.80 -4.24 7.86
CA LYS A 79 11.88 -5.12 6.68
C LYS A 79 12.59 -6.44 7.03
N GLY A 80 12.22 -7.51 6.34
CA GLY A 80 12.88 -8.81 6.45
C GLY A 80 12.60 -9.57 7.75
N THR A 81 11.70 -9.07 8.60
CA THR A 81 11.26 -9.79 9.81
C THR A 81 10.10 -10.73 9.52
N TYR A 82 9.87 -11.67 10.43
CA TYR A 82 8.75 -12.60 10.35
C TYR A 82 7.39 -11.87 10.42
N GLU A 83 7.29 -10.82 11.24
CA GLU A 83 6.10 -9.99 11.37
C GLU A 83 5.77 -9.27 10.06
N ARG A 84 6.78 -8.91 9.27
CA ARG A 84 6.56 -8.31 7.95
C ARG A 84 5.98 -9.31 6.95
N ILE A 85 6.41 -10.57 7.02
CA ILE A 85 5.85 -11.66 6.21
C ILE A 85 4.40 -11.92 6.63
N LEU A 86 4.11 -11.96 7.93
CA LEU A 86 2.74 -12.08 8.44
C LEU A 86 1.84 -10.93 7.99
N LEU A 87 2.34 -9.69 8.05
CA LEU A 87 1.62 -8.52 7.56
C LEU A 87 1.22 -8.70 6.10
N HIS A 88 2.16 -9.09 5.23
CA HIS A 88 1.86 -9.29 3.81
C HIS A 88 0.83 -10.41 3.62
N ASN A 89 0.98 -11.55 4.31
CA ASN A 89 0.03 -12.66 4.24
C ASN A 89 -1.39 -12.25 4.64
N GLU A 90 -1.55 -11.51 5.74
CA GLU A 90 -2.86 -11.01 6.17
C GLU A 90 -3.49 -10.06 5.14
N ILE A 91 -2.67 -9.30 4.41
CA ILE A 91 -3.16 -8.48 3.29
C ILE A 91 -3.59 -9.38 2.11
N PHE A 92 -2.80 -10.39 1.74
CA PHE A 92 -3.12 -11.34 0.67
C PHE A 92 -4.44 -12.09 0.92
N GLU A 93 -4.74 -12.44 2.16
CA GLU A 93 -6.01 -13.09 2.55
C GLU A 93 -7.25 -12.24 2.24
N ILE A 94 -7.09 -10.91 2.13
CA ILE A 94 -8.18 -9.97 1.86
C ILE A 94 -8.17 -9.52 0.40
N ILE A 95 -7.00 -9.14 -0.09
CA ILE A 95 -6.77 -8.72 -1.47
C ILE A 95 -5.71 -9.62 -2.08
N TYR A 96 -6.18 -10.61 -2.84
CA TYR A 96 -5.29 -11.37 -3.69
C TYR A 96 -4.57 -10.41 -4.63
N ASN A 97 -3.26 -10.34 -4.51
CA ASN A 97 -2.39 -9.54 -5.34
C ASN A 97 -1.19 -10.40 -5.76
N ASP A 98 -0.45 -9.96 -6.77
CA ASP A 98 0.76 -10.69 -7.19
C ASP A 98 1.99 -10.15 -6.43
N VAL A 99 2.03 -8.83 -6.23
CA VAL A 99 3.15 -8.15 -5.60
C VAL A 99 2.65 -7.13 -4.58
N VAL A 100 3.24 -7.20 -3.39
CA VAL A 100 3.20 -6.16 -2.35
C VAL A 100 4.50 -5.39 -2.41
N TYR A 101 4.44 -4.13 -2.86
CA TYR A 101 5.57 -3.21 -2.82
C TYR A 101 5.70 -2.61 -1.43
N ASP A 102 6.94 -2.49 -0.96
CA ASP A 102 7.28 -1.87 0.31
C ASP A 102 7.66 -0.40 0.08
N TYR A 103 7.01 0.52 0.79
CA TYR A 103 7.23 1.95 0.66
C TYR A 103 8.70 2.34 0.88
N ASP A 104 9.30 1.88 1.97
CA ASP A 104 10.66 2.29 2.30
C ASP A 104 11.66 1.70 1.29
N LYS A 105 11.42 0.48 0.77
CA LYS A 105 12.36 -0.23 -0.11
C LYS A 105 12.19 0.15 -1.57
N ASP A 106 10.96 0.09 -2.06
CA ASP A 106 10.65 0.15 -3.48
C ASP A 106 10.34 1.59 -3.91
N PHE A 107 9.93 2.45 -2.97
CA PHE A 107 9.59 3.86 -3.24
C PHE A 107 10.65 4.84 -2.72
N VAL A 108 11.17 4.69 -1.48
CA VAL A 108 12.17 5.61 -0.90
C VAL A 108 13.60 5.25 -1.31
N GLU A 109 14.06 4.02 -1.07
CA GLU A 109 15.44 3.56 -1.34
C GLU A 109 15.74 3.25 -2.82
N GLY A 110 14.78 3.50 -3.72
CA GLY A 110 14.60 2.92 -5.06
C GLY A 110 15.74 2.98 -6.09
N GLU A 111 16.92 3.52 -5.79
CA GLU A 111 18.08 3.51 -6.69
C GLU A 111 18.83 2.16 -6.69
N ASN A 112 18.80 1.41 -5.58
CA ASN A 112 19.61 0.19 -5.40
C ASN A 112 18.85 -1.14 -5.60
N VAL A 113 17.53 -1.11 -5.79
CA VAL A 113 16.69 -2.32 -5.58
C VAL A 113 16.22 -2.96 -6.89
N ILE A 114 15.92 -2.19 -7.93
CA ILE A 114 15.72 -2.59 -9.34
C ILE A 114 15.61 -1.27 -10.10
N HIS A 115 16.48 -1.01 -11.10
CA HIS A 115 16.57 0.28 -11.82
C HIS A 115 15.28 0.74 -12.56
N GLY A 116 14.18 -0.01 -12.47
CA GLY A 116 12.87 0.31 -13.07
C GLY A 116 11.72 0.56 -12.08
N LEU A 117 11.73 -0.04 -10.89
CA LEU A 117 10.52 -0.12 -10.05
C LEU A 117 10.10 1.23 -9.46
N GLN A 118 11.05 1.99 -8.90
CA GLN A 118 10.75 3.33 -8.39
C GLN A 118 10.24 4.25 -9.51
N LYS A 119 10.80 4.13 -10.72
CA LYS A 119 10.38 4.90 -11.88
C LYS A 119 8.94 4.57 -12.29
N GLU A 120 8.55 3.29 -12.23
CA GLU A 120 7.18 2.83 -12.47
C GLU A 120 6.21 3.40 -11.42
N LEU A 121 6.55 3.29 -10.12
CA LEU A 121 5.73 3.85 -9.03
C LEU A 121 5.55 5.37 -9.18
N LEU A 122 6.63 6.09 -9.48
CA LEU A 122 6.58 7.53 -9.76
C LEU A 122 5.78 7.85 -11.02
N GLY A 123 5.83 6.98 -12.03
CA GLY A 123 5.03 7.08 -13.25
C GLY A 123 3.54 7.02 -12.96
N GLU A 124 3.10 6.06 -12.15
CA GLU A 124 1.71 5.94 -11.70
C GLU A 124 1.25 7.18 -10.92
N LEU A 125 2.09 7.65 -10.00
CA LEU A 125 1.79 8.83 -9.18
C LEU A 125 1.64 10.10 -10.03
N ARG A 126 2.51 10.27 -11.03
CA ARG A 126 2.44 11.38 -11.99
C ARG A 126 1.19 11.31 -12.85
N ALA A 127 0.81 10.11 -13.26
CA ALA A 127 -0.37 9.86 -14.08
C ALA A 127 -1.69 9.90 -13.30
N GLY A 128 -1.67 10.05 -11.97
CA GLY A 128 -2.88 10.07 -11.15
C GLY A 128 -3.55 8.70 -11.01
N ARG A 129 -2.78 7.62 -11.18
CA ARG A 129 -3.24 6.22 -11.14
C ARG A 129 -2.92 5.54 -9.80
N VAL A 130 -2.90 6.33 -8.74
CA VAL A 130 -2.64 5.86 -7.38
C VAL A 130 -3.80 6.28 -6.49
N TYR A 131 -4.32 5.33 -5.72
CA TYR A 131 -5.44 5.56 -4.82
C TYR A 131 -5.11 5.09 -3.42
N ALA A 132 -5.41 5.90 -2.41
CA ALA A 132 -5.24 5.50 -1.02
C ALA A 132 -6.33 4.49 -0.64
N ILE A 133 -5.93 3.36 -0.06
CA ILE A 133 -6.83 2.40 0.61
C ILE A 133 -6.91 2.73 2.10
N TYR A 134 -5.77 3.03 2.71
CA TYR A 134 -5.65 3.46 4.09
C TYR A 134 -4.45 4.40 4.21
N ASP A 135 -4.58 5.45 5.00
CA ASP A 135 -3.47 6.35 5.33
C ASP A 135 -3.70 6.89 6.74
N LYS A 136 -2.82 6.54 7.67
CA LYS A 136 -2.95 6.86 9.09
C LYS A 136 -2.96 8.37 9.34
N GLU A 137 -2.34 9.16 8.46
CA GLU A 137 -2.28 10.62 8.59
C GLU A 137 -3.58 11.31 8.12
N ARG A 138 -4.47 10.55 7.47
CA ARG A 138 -5.71 11.06 6.83
C ARG A 138 -6.98 10.31 7.24
N SER A 139 -6.85 9.26 8.06
CA SER A 139 -7.95 8.37 8.48
C SER A 139 -8.49 8.73 9.86
#